data_AF-A0A7V2MX90-F1
#
_entry.id   AF-A0A7V2MX90-F1
#
_cell.length_a   1.000
_cell.length_b   1.000
_cell.length_c   1.000
_cell.angle_alpha   90.00
_cell.angle_beta   90.00
_cell.angle_gamma   90.00
#
_symmetry.space_group_name_H-M   'P 1'
#
loop_
_entity.id
_entity.type
_entity.pdbx_description
1 polymer ?
#
loop_
_entity_poly.entity_id
_entity_poly.type
_entity_poly.pdbx_seq_one_letter_code
_entity_poly.pdbx_strand_id
1 'polypeptide(L)' 'MDVRALAIDYDGTIAEDGRTPPATAAALARVRASGRRLVLVTGRILDELRQVCDVDGMFDAVAAENGAVLYLPARGRPE' A
#
# COMPACT_ATOMS: atom_id res chain seq x y z
N MET A 1 0.32 12.26 -20.61
CA MET A 1 -0.59 11.93 -19.50
C MET A 1 0.21 12.03 -18.21
N ASP A 2 -0.21 12.90 -17.29
CA ASP A 2 0.44 13.03 -15.98
C ASP A 2 -0.17 12.02 -15.01
N VAL A 3 0.51 10.91 -14.76
CA VAL A 3 0.10 9.94 -13.73
C VAL A 3 0.33 10.55 -12.35
N ARG A 4 -0.75 10.73 -11.58
CA ARG A 4 -0.75 11.35 -10.23
C ARG A 4 -0.74 10.33 -9.10
N ALA A 5 -1.21 9.11 -9.34
CA ALA A 5 -1.30 8.06 -8.35
C ALA A 5 -1.04 6.68 -8.98
N LEU A 6 -0.54 5.76 -8.17
CA LEU A 6 -0.42 4.33 -8.47
C LEU A 6 -1.25 3.57 -7.44
N ALA A 7 -2.31 2.91 -7.90
CA ALA A 7 -3.07 1.94 -7.11
C ALA A 7 -2.53 0.54 -7.43
N ILE A 8 -2.26 -0.26 -6.40
CA ILE A 8 -1.62 -1.56 -6.56
C ILE A 8 -2.14 -2.58 -5.54
N ASP A 9 -2.23 -3.85 -5.92
CA ASP A 9 -2.57 -4.95 -5.03
C ASP A 9 -1.34 -5.48 -4.26
N TYR A 10 -1.59 -6.25 -3.20
CA TYR A 10 -0.58 -6.85 -2.34
C TYR A 10 -0.13 -8.24 -2.83
N ASP A 11 -0.95 -9.26 -2.60
CA ASP A 11 -0.60 -10.68 -2.75
C ASP A 11 -0.41 -11.07 -4.22
N GLY A 12 0.74 -11.65 -4.54
CA GLY A 12 1.06 -12.02 -5.93
C GLY A 12 1.30 -10.83 -6.86
N THR A 13 1.26 -9.60 -6.33
CA THR A 13 1.51 -8.37 -7.08
C THR A 13 2.80 -7.68 -6.62
N ILE A 14 2.87 -7.25 -5.35
CA ILE A 14 4.09 -6.69 -4.74
C ILE A 14 4.67 -7.56 -3.64
N ALA A 15 3.93 -8.60 -3.23
CA ALA A 15 4.35 -9.54 -2.20
C ALA A 15 4.45 -10.96 -2.77
N GLU A 16 5.56 -11.62 -2.44
CA GLU A 16 5.82 -13.03 -2.67
C GLU A 16 5.88 -13.70 -1.30
N ASP A 17 5.14 -14.79 -1.10
CA ASP A 17 5.00 -15.46 0.21
C ASP A 17 4.65 -14.50 1.36
N GLY A 18 3.81 -13.51 1.07
CA GLY A 18 3.34 -12.51 2.04
C GLY A 18 4.34 -11.40 2.37
N ARG A 19 5.52 -11.37 1.73
CA ARG A 19 6.56 -10.36 1.97
C ARG A 19 6.84 -9.54 0.72
N THR A 20 6.98 -8.23 0.87
CA THR A 20 7.45 -7.35 -0.21
C THR A 20 8.98 -7.45 -0.34
N PRO A 21 9.51 -7.89 -1.50
CA PRO A 21 10.96 -7.92 -1.70
C PRO A 21 11.58 -6.51 -1.58
N PRO A 22 12.83 -6.38 -1.07
CA PRO A 22 13.46 -5.07 -0.89
C PRO A 22 13.55 -4.24 -2.16
N ALA A 23 13.78 -4.88 -3.31
CA ALA A 23 13.83 -4.21 -4.61
C ALA A 23 12.48 -3.58 -4.99
N THR A 24 11.37 -4.29 -4.72
CA THR A 24 10.00 -3.80 -4.94
C THR A 24 9.69 -2.63 -4.01
N ALA A 25 9.99 -2.75 -2.72
CA ALA A 25 9.82 -1.66 -1.76
C ALA A 25 10.61 -0.40 -2.18
N ALA A 26 11.86 -0.56 -2.64
CA ALA A 26 12.67 0.54 -3.14
C ALA A 26 12.08 1.18 -4.42
N ALA A 27 11.47 0.39 -5.30
CA ALA A 27 10.80 0.93 -6.48
C ALA A 27 9.55 1.74 -6.11
N LEU A 28 8.74 1.24 -5.18
CA LEU A 28 7.56 1.94 -4.65
C LEU A 28 7.96 3.25 -3.96
N ALA A 29 9.04 3.26 -3.20
CA ALA A 29 9.59 4.46 -2.59
C ALA A 29 9.98 5.53 -3.64
N ARG A 30 10.57 5.12 -4.77
CA ARG A 30 10.88 6.04 -5.89
C ARG A 30 9.61 6.60 -6.54
N VAL A 31 8.54 5.80 -6.65
CA VAL A 31 7.24 6.29 -7.13
C VAL A 31 6.72 7.37 -6.19
N ARG A 32 6.76 7.14 -4.88
CA ARG A 32 6.31 8.14 -3.90
C ARG A 32 7.16 9.40 -3.90
N ALA A 33 8.49 9.25 -3.95
CA ALA A 33 9.45 10.37 -4.02
C ALA A 33 9.28 11.22 -5.29
N SER A 34 8.70 10.67 -6.35
CA SER A 34 8.39 11.42 -7.57
C SER A 34 7.16 12.34 -7.45
N GLY A 35 6.57 12.44 -6.26
CA GLY A 35 5.38 13.27 -5.98
C GLY A 35 4.05 12.59 -6.31
N ARG A 36 4.07 11.29 -6.61
CA ARG A 36 2.88 10.48 -6.91
C ARG A 36 2.37 9.84 -5.63
N ARG A 37 1.04 9.70 -5.53
CA ARG A 37 0.41 8.98 -4.42
C ARG A 37 0.51 7.48 -4.63
N LEU A 38 0.87 6.75 -3.57
CA LEU A 38 0.84 5.29 -3.58
C LEU A 38 -0.34 4.79 -2.76
N VAL A 39 -1.23 4.04 -3.41
CA VAL A 39 -2.46 3.50 -2.81
C VAL A 39 -2.40 1.99 -2.87
N LEU A 40 -2.45 1.33 -1.72
CA LEU A 40 -2.61 -0.13 -1.67
C LEU A 40 -4.10 -0.45 -1.77
N VAL A 41 -4.48 -1.39 -2.64
CA VAL A 41 -5.85 -1.86 -2.81
C VAL A 41 -5.83 -3.38 -2.70
N THR A 42 -6.34 -3.94 -1.62
CA THR A 42 -6.17 -5.36 -1.33
C THR A 42 -7.41 -5.99 -0.70
N GLY A 43 -7.55 -7.31 -0.88
CA GLY A 43 -8.53 -8.11 -0.16
C GLY A 43 -8.18 -8.39 1.30
N ARG A 44 -6.94 -8.12 1.73
CA ARG A 44 -6.50 -8.38 3.11
C ARG A 44 -7.24 -7.53 4.13
N ILE A 45 -7.43 -8.11 5.31
CA ILE A 45 -7.87 -7.40 6.52
C ILE A 45 -6.74 -6.48 6.98
N LEU A 46 -7.06 -5.23 7.32
CA LEU A 46 -6.05 -4.20 7.63
C LEU A 46 -5.10 -4.61 8.77
N ASP A 47 -5.65 -5.20 9.83
CA ASP A 47 -4.86 -5.61 10.99
C ASP A 47 -3.93 -6.79 10.68
N GLU A 48 -4.34 -7.73 9.83
CA GLU A 48 -3.48 -8.82 9.37
C GLU A 48 -2.39 -8.31 8.42
N LEU A 49 -2.74 -7.37 7.54
CA LEU A 49 -1.78 -6.73 6.63
C LEU A 49 -0.66 -6.01 7.40
N ARG A 50 -1.00 -5.29 8.47
CA ARG A 50 -0.03 -4.59 9.34
C ARG A 50 0.99 -5.51 9.99
N GLN A 51 0.69 -6.79 10.15
CA GLN A 51 1.64 -7.76 10.72
C GLN A 51 2.75 -8.14 9.73
N VAL A 52 2.53 -7.94 8.43
CA VAL A 52 3.45 -8.40 7.38
C VAL A 52 3.98 -7.27 6.49
N CYS A 53 3.35 -6.09 6.54
CA CYS A 53 3.68 -4.94 5.71
C CYS A 53 3.71 -3.66 6.56
N ASP A 54 4.74 -2.84 6.37
CA ASP A 54 4.83 -1.50 6.95
C ASP A 54 3.92 -0.53 6.16
N VAL A 55 2.61 -0.69 6.33
CA VAL A 55 1.61 0.11 5.59
C VAL A 55 1.76 1.61 5.85
N ASP A 56 2.17 1.96 7.07
CA ASP A 56 2.30 3.35 7.53
C ASP A 56 3.51 4.05 6.89
N GLY A 57 4.62 3.32 6.72
CA GLY A 57 5.81 3.83 6.04
C GLY A 57 5.69 3.82 4.51
N MET A 58 4.99 2.83 3.94
CA MET A 58 5.02 2.56 2.50
C MET A 58 3.95 3.29 1.69
N PHE A 59 2.74 3.49 2.23
CA PHE A 59 1.58 3.94 1.45
C PHE A 59 1.00 5.27 1.94
N ASP A 60 0.37 6.01 1.02
CA ASP A 60 -0.38 7.23 1.35
C ASP A 60 -1.84 6.93 1.72
N ALA A 61 -2.38 5.81 1.22
CA ALA A 61 -3.70 5.30 1.54
C ALA A 61 -3.76 3.78 1.34
N VAL A 62 -4.66 3.11 2.05
CA VAL A 62 -4.91 1.67 1.93
C VAL A 62 -6.42 1.45 1.84
N ALA A 63 -6.89 0.88 0.73
CA ALA A 63 -8.22 0.29 0.61
C ALA A 63 -8.10 -1.21 0.92
N ALA A 64 -8.45 -1.59 2.15
CA ALA A 64 -8.39 -2.96 2.64
C ALA A 64 -9.76 -3.65 2.53
N GLU A 65 -9.81 -4.95 2.79
CA GLU A 65 -11.05 -5.75 2.82
C GLU A 65 -11.88 -5.61 1.53
N ASN A 66 -11.20 -5.69 0.38
CA ASN A 66 -11.79 -5.49 -0.95
C ASN A 66 -12.44 -4.11 -1.12
N GLY A 67 -11.93 -3.11 -0.41
CA GLY A 67 -12.39 -1.72 -0.44
C GLY A 67 -13.45 -1.36 0.59
N ALA A 68 -13.81 -2.27 1.50
CA ALA A 68 -14.76 -1.98 2.58
C ALA A 68 -14.16 -1.08 3.68
N VAL A 69 -12.84 -1.06 3.82
CA VAL A 69 -12.12 -0.26 4.83
C VAL A 69 -11.15 0.69 4.13
N LEU A 70 -11.25 2.00 4.44
CA LEU A 70 -10.27 2.98 3.98
C LEU A 70 -9.38 3.41 5.14
N TYR A 71 -8.08 3.18 5.01
CA TYR A 71 -7.10 3.62 5.97
C TYR A 71 -6.18 4.69 5.39
N LEU A 72 -6.05 5.78 6.13
CA LEU A 72 -5.19 6.91 5.80
C LEU A 72 -4.10 7.04 6.89
N PRO A 73 -2.86 6.55 6.66
CA PRO A 73 -1.79 6.58 7.66
C PRO A 73 -1.55 7.96 8.27
N ALA A 74 -1.63 9.02 7.46
CA ALA A 74 -1.48 10.40 7.92
C ALA A 74 -2.58 10.88 8.89
N ARG A 75 -3.72 10.18 8.97
CA ARG A 75 -4.86 10.51 9.86
C ARG A 75 -4.96 9.57 11.06
N GLY A 76 -4.22 8.46 11.07
CA GLY A 76 -4.10 7.55 12.21
C GLY A 76 -5.34 6.72 12.56
N ARG A 77 -6.48 6.87 11.87
CA ARG A 77 -7.70 6.08 12.11
C ARG A 77 -8.29 5.54 10.80
N PRO A 78 -8.67 4.25 10.73
CA PRO A 78 -9.46 3.74 9.60
C PRO A 78 -10.87 4.35 9.60
N GLU A 79 -11.41 4.60 8.41
CA GLU A 79 -12.75 5.13 8.14
C GLU A 79 -13.62 4.07 7.43
#